data_AF-A0A9Y2DDW5-F1
#
_entry.id   AF-A0A9Y2DDW5-F1
#
_cell.length_a   1.000
_cell.length_b   1.000
_cell.length_c   1.000
_cell.angle_alpha   90.00
_cell.angle_beta   90.00
_cell.angle_gamma   90.00
#
_symmetry.space_group_name_H-M   'P 1'
#
loop_
_entity.id
_entity.type
_entity.pdbx_description
1 polymer ?
#
loop_
_entity_poly.entity_id
_entity_poly.type
_entity_poly.pdbx_seq_one_letter_code
_entity_poly.pdbx_strand_id
1 'polypeptide(L)'
;MQTPQPPKPGADEPVRTVSRLIGAFAAPVLIYLVVWELAARLLLPGVAASGREFVINLCSVLIPCLGVLVSVYLAGVRAGRLLGGGVMSLFFLYLYVSSGVAFSWLPILLTLGGVALALVLARFCPTLKPDLGDLFG
;
A
#
# COMPACT_ATOMS: atom_id res chain seq x y z
N MET A 1 23.35 16.14 -37.36
CA MET A 1 22.99 16.73 -36.06
C MET A 1 23.28 15.67 -35.00
N GLN A 2 24.25 15.89 -34.12
CA GLN A 2 24.51 15.00 -32.99
C GLN A 2 23.40 15.22 -31.96
N THR A 3 22.61 14.20 -31.70
CA THR A 3 21.67 14.19 -30.59
C THR A 3 22.45 14.35 -29.27
N PRO A 4 22.05 15.25 -28.36
CA PRO A 4 22.69 15.36 -27.06
C PRO A 4 22.55 14.01 -26.35
N GLN A 5 23.67 13.40 -25.95
CA GLN A 5 23.61 12.22 -25.09
C GLN A 5 22.95 12.60 -23.76
N PRO A 6 22.02 11.77 -23.25
CA PRO A 6 21.43 12.01 -21.94
C PRO A 6 22.54 12.01 -20.88
N PRO A 7 22.46 12.89 -19.88
CA PRO A 7 23.46 12.97 -18.83
C PRO A 7 23.59 11.60 -18.13
N LYS A 8 24.82 11.16 -17.88
CA LYS A 8 25.09 9.94 -17.10
C LYS A 8 24.37 10.03 -15.76
N PRO A 9 23.70 8.95 -15.31
CA PRO A 9 23.10 8.91 -13.99
C PRO A 9 24.13 9.29 -12.93
N GLY A 10 23.77 10.20 -12.02
CA GLY A 10 24.61 10.49 -10.86
C GLY A 10 24.77 9.23 -10.02
N ALA A 11 25.89 9.09 -9.30
CA ALA A 11 26.19 7.89 -8.50
C ALA A 11 25.07 7.52 -7.48
N ASP A 12 24.25 8.50 -7.09
CA ASP A 12 23.16 8.34 -6.13
C ASP A 12 21.83 7.86 -6.74
N GLU A 13 21.69 7.90 -8.07
CA GLU A 13 20.46 7.54 -8.79
C GLU A 13 20.03 6.07 -8.65
N PRO A 14 20.94 5.06 -8.73
CA PRO A 14 20.58 3.68 -8.46
C PRO A 14 20.18 3.46 -7.00
N VAL A 15 20.87 4.07 -6.04
CA VAL A 15 20.56 3.97 -4.60
C VAL A 15 19.17 4.55 -4.30
N ARG A 16 18.86 5.71 -4.87
CA ARG A 16 17.54 6.35 -4.76
C ARG A 16 16.44 5.47 -5.35
N THR A 17 16.70 4.83 -6.48
CA THR A 17 15.73 3.93 -7.12
C THR A 17 15.45 2.69 -6.26
N VAL A 18 16.50 2.02 -5.79
CA VAL A 18 16.37 0.83 -4.93
C VAL A 18 15.68 1.17 -3.61
N SER A 19 16.05 2.28 -2.96
CA SER A 19 15.40 2.70 -1.71
C SER A 19 13.90 2.97 -1.87
N ARG A 20 13.49 3.57 -3.00
CA ARG A 20 12.07 3.78 -3.32
C ARG A 20 11.33 2.48 -3.59
N LEU A 21 11.96 1.49 -4.24
CA LEU A 21 11.36 0.17 -4.43
C LEU A 21 11.17 -0.57 -3.11
N ILE A 22 12.19 -0.57 -2.24
CA ILE A 22 12.11 -1.14 -0.90
C ILE A 22 11.01 -0.44 -0.10
N GLY A 23 10.99 0.90 -0.13
CA GLY A 23 9.95 1.70 0.52
C GLY A 23 8.55 1.36 0.00
N ALA A 24 8.37 1.28 -1.32
CA ALA A 24 7.09 0.93 -1.92
C ALA A 24 6.64 -0.50 -1.61
N PHE A 25 7.59 -1.44 -1.46
CA PHE A 25 7.30 -2.80 -1.03
C PHE A 25 6.90 -2.86 0.45
N ALA A 26 7.63 -2.14 1.32
CA ALA A 26 7.38 -2.16 2.76
C ALA A 26 6.17 -1.32 3.20
N ALA A 27 5.83 -0.26 2.45
CA ALA A 27 4.80 0.70 2.81
C ALA A 27 3.44 0.07 3.17
N PRO A 28 2.85 -0.86 2.38
CA PRO A 28 1.55 -1.44 2.71
C PRO A 28 1.57 -2.19 4.03
N VAL A 29 2.64 -2.94 4.30
CA VAL A 29 2.82 -3.72 5.52
C VAL A 29 2.95 -2.82 6.73
N LEU A 30 3.86 -1.83 6.66
CA LEU A 30 4.13 -0.92 7.75
C LEU A 30 2.91 -0.06 8.07
N ILE A 31 2.24 0.48 7.05
CA ILE A 31 1.01 1.26 7.23
C ILE A 31 -0.09 0.37 7.81
N TYR A 32 -0.24 -0.86 7.33
CA TYR A 32 -1.23 -1.77 7.89
C TYR A 32 -1.03 -2.01 9.37
N LEU A 33 0.18 -2.40 9.77
CA LEU A 33 0.49 -2.71 11.17
C LEU A 33 0.39 -1.48 12.07
N VAL A 34 1.01 -0.37 11.69
CA VAL A 34 1.05 0.84 12.52
C VAL A 34 -0.33 1.46 12.66
N VAL A 35 -1.09 1.57 11.57
CA VAL A 35 -2.42 2.20 11.63
C VAL A 35 -3.42 1.32 12.35
N TRP A 36 -3.33 -0.01 12.22
CA TRP A 36 -4.16 -0.90 13.04
C TRP A 36 -3.81 -0.83 14.52
N GLU A 37 -2.53 -0.78 14.87
CA GLU A 37 -2.11 -0.64 16.27
C GLU A 37 -2.63 0.67 16.87
N LEU A 38 -2.52 1.78 16.12
CA LEU A 38 -3.07 3.07 16.52
C LEU A 38 -4.59 3.03 16.64
N ALA A 39 -5.28 2.42 15.68
CA ALA A 39 -6.74 2.30 15.74
C ALA A 39 -7.19 1.45 16.95
N ALA A 40 -6.49 0.35 17.22
CA ALA A 40 -6.80 -0.54 18.34
C ALA A 40 -6.57 0.14 19.69
N ARG A 41 -5.49 0.93 19.83
CA ARG A 41 -5.14 1.59 21.08
C ARG A 41 -5.85 2.92 21.32
N LEU A 42 -6.12 3.70 20.27
CA LEU A 42 -6.57 5.09 20.40
C LEU A 42 -8.02 5.30 19.95
N LEU A 43 -8.46 4.61 18.89
CA LEU A 43 -9.80 4.80 18.34
C LEU A 43 -10.81 3.87 19.00
N LEU A 44 -10.60 2.55 18.90
CA LEU A 44 -11.58 1.55 19.33
C LEU A 44 -12.02 1.64 20.81
N PRO A 45 -11.17 2.03 21.78
CA PRO A 45 -11.62 2.18 23.17
C PRO A 45 -12.63 3.30 23.38
N GLY A 46 -12.61 4.34 22.54
CA GLY A 46 -13.53 5.48 22.62
C GLY A 46 -14.83 5.31 21.81
N VAL A 47 -14.95 4.24 21.02
CA VAL A 47 -16.11 4.00 20.15
C VAL A 47 -17.19 3.23 20.90
N ALA A 48 -18.43 3.72 20.84
CA ALA A 48 -19.58 3.02 21.41
C ALA A 48 -19.72 1.61 20.81
N ALA A 49 -20.17 0.64 21.62
CA ALA A 49 -20.28 -0.75 21.20
C ALA A 49 -21.08 -0.94 19.89
N SER A 50 -22.14 -0.14 19.69
CA SER A 50 -22.98 -0.15 18.48
C SER A 50 -22.26 0.32 17.22
N GLY A 51 -21.19 1.13 17.33
CA GLY A 51 -20.42 1.64 16.20
C GLY A 51 -19.10 0.91 15.96
N ARG A 52 -18.70 0.02 16.87
CA ARG A 52 -17.36 -0.58 16.87
C ARG A 52 -17.11 -1.44 15.63
N GLU A 53 -18.09 -2.26 15.23
CA GLU A 53 -17.99 -3.09 14.03
C GLU A 53 -17.89 -2.26 12.75
N PHE A 54 -18.66 -1.17 12.66
CA PHE A 54 -18.58 -0.25 11.53
C PHE A 54 -17.18 0.36 11.39
N VAL A 55 -16.59 0.84 12.50
CA VAL A 55 -15.24 1.41 12.50
C VAL A 55 -14.20 0.36 12.09
N ILE A 56 -14.31 -0.87 12.60
CA ILE A 56 -13.43 -1.98 12.22
C ILE A 56 -13.53 -2.26 10.72
N ASN A 57 -14.75 -2.36 10.19
CA ASN A 57 -14.97 -2.63 8.77
C ASN A 57 -14.45 -1.50 7.88
N LEU A 58 -14.65 -0.24 8.29
CA LEU A 58 -14.13 0.92 7.59
C LEU A 58 -12.59 0.94 7.58
N CYS A 59 -11.95 0.71 8.73
CA CYS A 59 -10.50 0.58 8.84
C CYS A 59 -9.96 -0.57 7.96
N SER A 60 -10.70 -1.67 7.89
CA SER A 60 -10.34 -2.85 7.08
C SER A 60 -10.32 -2.55 5.58
N VAL A 61 -10.97 -1.47 5.11
CA VAL A 61 -10.92 -1.01 3.73
C VAL A 61 -9.91 0.12 3.57
N LEU A 62 -9.95 1.14 4.44
CA LEU A 62 -9.15 2.35 4.30
C LEU A 62 -7.66 2.12 4.52
N ILE A 63 -7.29 1.25 5.45
CA ILE A 63 -5.88 1.00 5.79
C ILE A 63 -5.15 0.31 4.64
N PRO A 64 -5.65 -0.81 4.06
CA PRO A 64 -5.05 -1.38 2.86
C PRO A 64 -5.02 -0.38 1.69
N CYS A 65 -6.07 0.42 1.54
CA CYS A 65 -6.13 1.44 0.48
C CYS A 65 -4.98 2.46 0.61
N LEU A 66 -4.79 3.02 1.80
CA LEU A 66 -3.69 3.93 2.12
C LEU A 66 -2.33 3.28 1.90
N GLY A 67 -2.17 2.03 2.35
CA GLY A 67 -0.96 1.23 2.14
C GLY A 67 -0.52 1.18 0.68
N VAL A 68 -1.45 0.80 -0.21
CA VAL A 68 -1.22 0.71 -1.65
C VAL A 68 -0.98 2.08 -2.28
N LEU A 69 -1.71 3.12 -1.86
CA LEU A 69 -1.51 4.48 -2.38
C LEU A 69 -0.13 5.04 -2.04
N VAL A 70 0.43 4.72 -0.87
CA VAL A 70 1.81 5.12 -0.53
C VAL A 70 2.82 4.38 -1.41
N SER A 71 2.60 3.10 -1.71
CA SER A 71 3.42 2.40 -2.71
C SER A 71 3.36 3.06 -4.08
N VAL A 72 2.17 3.51 -4.51
CA VAL A 72 1.97 4.27 -5.76
C VAL A 72 2.71 5.60 -5.73
N TYR A 73 2.62 6.34 -4.63
CA TYR A 73 3.34 7.60 -4.46
C TYR A 73 4.86 7.41 -4.62
N LEU A 74 5.40 6.36 -4.00
CA LEU A 74 6.84 6.08 -3.98
C LEU A 74 7.38 5.52 -5.29
N ALA A 75 6.71 4.53 -5.88
CA ALA A 75 7.20 3.80 -7.05
C ALA A 75 6.56 4.22 -8.37
N GLY A 76 5.51 5.05 -8.33
CA GLY A 76 4.74 5.42 -9.51
C GLY A 76 3.53 4.51 -9.74
N VAL A 77 2.70 4.88 -10.71
CA VAL A 77 1.34 4.30 -10.86
C VAL A 77 1.41 2.83 -11.25
N ARG A 78 2.31 2.45 -12.17
CA ARG A 78 2.38 1.06 -12.66
C ARG A 78 3.04 0.15 -11.63
N ALA A 79 4.27 0.48 -11.21
CA ALA A 79 5.02 -0.32 -10.25
C ALA A 79 4.34 -0.37 -8.88
N GLY A 80 3.82 0.76 -8.39
CA GLY A 80 3.16 0.83 -7.08
C GLY A 80 1.83 0.09 -7.02
N ARG A 81 1.06 0.01 -8.12
CA ARG A 81 -0.15 -0.85 -8.17
C ARG A 81 0.20 -2.33 -8.04
N LEU A 82 1.24 -2.78 -8.75
CA LEU A 82 1.69 -4.18 -8.72
C LEU A 82 2.31 -4.54 -7.37
N LEU A 83 3.30 -3.78 -6.92
CA LEU A 83 4.00 -4.01 -5.66
C LEU A 83 3.07 -3.79 -4.48
N GLY A 84 2.42 -2.64 -4.40
CA GLY A 84 1.54 -2.29 -3.30
C GLY A 84 0.36 -3.25 -3.17
N GLY A 85 -0.38 -3.46 -4.25
CA GLY A 85 -1.57 -4.32 -4.24
C GLY A 85 -1.22 -5.79 -3.99
N GLY A 86 -0.17 -6.30 -4.65
CA GLY A 86 0.30 -7.67 -4.46
C GLY A 86 0.78 -7.93 -3.04
N VAL A 87 1.68 -7.07 -2.52
CA VAL A 87 2.23 -7.21 -1.16
C VAL A 87 1.13 -7.09 -0.12
N MET A 88 0.24 -6.10 -0.24
CA MET A 88 -0.85 -5.90 0.72
C MET A 88 -1.77 -7.14 0.79
N SER A 89 -2.12 -7.69 -0.37
CA SER A 89 -3.01 -8.87 -0.45
C SER A 89 -2.34 -10.11 0.13
N LEU A 90 -1.08 -10.37 -0.21
CA LEU A 90 -0.31 -11.51 0.29
C LEU A 90 -0.05 -11.40 1.79
N PHE A 91 0.35 -10.22 2.26
CA PHE A 91 0.60 -9.96 3.67
C PHE A 91 -0.67 -10.14 4.50
N PHE A 92 -1.80 -9.60 4.05
CA PHE A 92 -3.08 -9.81 4.73
C PHE A 92 -3.46 -11.28 4.76
N LEU A 93 -3.34 -11.99 3.62
CA LEU A 93 -3.66 -13.41 3.57
C LEU A 93 -2.79 -14.22 4.54
N TYR A 94 -1.49 -13.90 4.64
CA TYR A 94 -0.59 -14.50 5.62
C TYR A 94 -1.07 -14.25 7.06
N LEU A 95 -1.37 -13.01 7.43
CA LEU A 95 -1.90 -12.70 8.76
C LEU A 95 -3.21 -13.42 9.05
N TYR A 96 -4.11 -13.41 8.07
CA TYR A 96 -5.42 -14.01 8.19
C TYR A 96 -5.33 -15.52 8.45
N VAL A 97 -4.53 -16.25 7.65
CA VAL A 97 -4.32 -17.69 7.82
C VAL A 97 -3.54 -18.01 9.11
N SER A 98 -2.54 -17.21 9.47
CA SER A 98 -1.73 -17.45 10.67
C SER A 98 -2.43 -17.10 11.98
N SER A 99 -3.40 -16.19 11.97
CA SER A 99 -4.09 -15.72 13.17
C SER A 99 -5.07 -16.73 13.78
N GLY A 100 -5.42 -17.82 13.06
CA GLY A 100 -6.30 -18.88 13.56
C GLY A 100 -7.75 -18.42 13.85
N VAL A 101 -8.14 -17.24 13.38
CA VAL A 101 -9.49 -16.69 13.58
C VAL A 101 -10.50 -17.49 12.75
N ALA A 102 -11.73 -17.59 13.24
CA ALA A 102 -12.83 -18.26 12.53
C ALA A 102 -12.89 -17.82 11.06
N PHE A 103 -12.79 -18.79 10.14
CA PHE A 103 -12.78 -18.53 8.71
C PHE A 103 -14.06 -17.78 8.30
N SER A 104 -13.94 -16.49 8.04
CA SER A 104 -15.00 -15.60 7.56
C SER A 104 -14.55 -14.87 6.30
N TRP A 105 -15.44 -14.74 5.32
CA TRP A 105 -15.10 -14.09 4.05
C TRP A 105 -15.04 -12.56 4.14
N LEU A 106 -15.70 -11.97 5.14
CA LEU A 106 -15.84 -10.53 5.24
C LEU A 106 -14.49 -9.78 5.33
N PRO A 107 -13.54 -10.15 6.22
CA PRO A 107 -12.24 -9.47 6.30
C PRO A 107 -11.44 -9.53 4.99
N ILE A 108 -11.55 -10.65 4.27
CA ILE A 108 -10.93 -10.84 2.96
C ILE A 108 -11.52 -9.87 1.95
N LEU A 109 -12.85 -9.83 1.84
CA LEU A 109 -13.55 -8.95 0.89
C LEU A 109 -13.30 -7.47 1.18
N LEU A 110 -13.27 -7.07 2.45
CA LEU A 110 -12.98 -5.68 2.83
C LEU A 110 -11.54 -5.29 2.47
N THR A 111 -10.57 -6.18 2.71
CA THR A 111 -9.17 -5.90 2.37
C THR A 111 -8.98 -5.80 0.85
N LEU A 112 -9.51 -6.76 0.09
CA LEU A 112 -9.48 -6.73 -1.36
C LEU A 112 -10.23 -5.51 -1.93
N GLY A 113 -11.34 -5.12 -1.30
CA GLY A 113 -12.06 -3.89 -1.60
C GLY A 113 -11.21 -2.64 -1.38
N GLY A 114 -10.45 -2.59 -0.29
CA GLY A 114 -9.48 -1.51 -0.02
C GLY A 114 -8.37 -1.44 -1.07
N VAL A 115 -7.81 -2.59 -1.45
CA VAL A 115 -6.81 -2.67 -2.53
C VAL A 115 -7.42 -2.20 -3.85
N ALA A 116 -8.58 -2.72 -4.24
CA ALA A 116 -9.26 -2.33 -5.47
C ALA A 116 -9.58 -0.82 -5.51
N LEU A 117 -10.04 -0.26 -4.38
CA LEU A 117 -10.26 1.17 -4.23
C LEU A 117 -8.97 1.97 -4.48
N ALA A 118 -7.84 1.54 -3.90
CA ALA A 118 -6.55 2.18 -4.17
C ALA A 118 -6.14 2.09 -5.65
N LEU A 119 -6.38 0.96 -6.31
CA LEU A 119 -6.06 0.82 -7.73
C LEU A 119 -6.86 1.81 -8.60
N VAL A 120 -8.13 2.07 -8.24
CA VAL A 120 -8.98 3.06 -8.92
C VAL A 120 -8.52 4.50 -8.61
N LEU A 121 -8.13 4.76 -7.36
CA LEU A 121 -7.66 6.07 -6.92
C LEU A 121 -6.22 6.39 -7.36
N ALA A 122 -5.42 5.37 -7.71
CA ALA A 122 -4.02 5.51 -8.10
C ALA A 122 -3.79 6.51 -9.25
N ARG A 123 -4.77 6.64 -10.17
CA ARG A 123 -4.73 7.62 -11.27
C ARG A 123 -4.73 9.07 -10.83
N PHE A 124 -5.21 9.35 -9.62
CA PHE A 124 -5.26 10.68 -9.01
C PHE A 124 -4.15 10.87 -7.95
N CYS A 125 -3.38 9.83 -7.66
CA CYS A 125 -2.32 9.89 -6.66
C CYS A 125 -1.11 10.63 -7.24
N PRO A 126 -0.55 11.64 -6.54
CA PRO A 126 0.71 12.23 -6.94
C PRO A 126 1.82 11.17 -6.87
N THR A 127 2.83 11.26 -7.73
CA THR A 127 3.95 10.29 -7.76
C THR A 127 5.30 10.99 -7.76
N LEU A 128 6.28 10.36 -7.11
CA LEU A 128 7.66 10.82 -7.18
C LEU A 128 8.23 10.56 -8.57
N LYS A 129 8.95 11.54 -9.12
CA LYS A 129 9.65 11.43 -10.40
C LYS A 129 11.13 11.06 -10.21
N PRO A 130 11.72 10.24 -11.10
CA PRO A 130 11.07 9.54 -12.22
C PRO A 130 10.13 8.40 -11.76
N ASP A 131 9.11 8.07 -12.56
CA ASP A 131 8.24 6.91 -12.34
C ASP A 131 9.07 5.64 -12.54
N LEU A 132 8.97 4.66 -11.64
CA LEU A 132 9.75 3.42 -11.73
C LEU A 132 9.07 2.36 -12.59
N GLY A 133 7.90 2.66 -13.16
CA GLY A 133 7.15 1.77 -14.05
C GLY A 133 7.92 1.35 -15.29
N ASP A 134 8.82 2.18 -15.80
CA ASP A 134 9.65 1.88 -16.99
C ASP A 134 10.68 0.77 -16.71
N LEU A 135 10.97 0.45 -15.44
CA LEU A 135 11.82 -0.69 -15.06
C LEU A 135 11.11 -2.04 -15.22
N PHE A 136 9.79 -2.05 -15.36
CA PHE A 136 8.96 -3.26 -15.37
C PHE A 136 8.40 -3.63 -16.76
N GLY A 137 8.87 -2.98 -17.84
CA GLY A 137 8.53 -3.31 -19.25
C GLY A 137 7.25 -2.68 -19.76
#